data_AF-A6Q256-F1
#
_entry.id   AF-A6Q256-F1
#
_cell.length_a   1.000
_cell.length_b   1.000
_cell.length_c   1.000
_cell.angle_alpha   90.00
_cell.angle_beta   90.00
_cell.angle_gamma   90.00
#
_symmetry.space_group_name_H-M   'P 1'
#
loop_
_entity.id
_entity.type
_entity.pdbx_description
1 polymer ?
#
loop_
_entity_poly.entity_id
_entity_poly.type
_entity_poly.pdbx_seq_one_letter_code
_entity_poly.pdbx_strand_id
1 'polypeptide(L)'
;MVEQILEERGNIYGDFNRQAKISQQLKQIVLEANPNITKHPPVAEGIEMILHKIARIANGKELYIENFRDIAGYAQLIADAIEHIEGAIDANVTYKTRGGEGWLSE
;
A
#
# COMPACT_ATOMS: atom_id res chain seq x y z
N MET A 1 29.54 2.25 10.72
CA MET A 1 29.07 1.65 12.00
C MET A 1 27.55 1.55 11.96
N VAL A 2 26.92 0.62 12.68
CA VAL A 2 25.45 0.47 12.67
C VAL A 2 24.76 1.73 13.19
N GLU A 3 25.40 2.41 14.13
CA GLU A 3 24.96 3.63 14.79
C GLU A 3 24.76 4.78 13.81
N GLN A 4 25.67 4.94 12.85
CA GLN A 4 25.55 5.97 11.80
C GLN A 4 24.33 5.72 10.91
N ILE A 5 24.05 4.46 10.58
CA ILE A 5 22.87 4.06 9.81
C ILE A 5 21.59 4.33 10.61
N LEU A 6 21.60 4.07 11.92
CA LEU A 6 20.46 4.33 12.80
C LEU A 6 20.17 5.84 12.92
N GLU A 7 21.20 6.67 13.01
CA GLU A 7 21.08 8.12 13.08
C GLU A 7 20.50 8.70 11.77
N GLU A 8 21.06 8.32 10.62
CA GLU A 8 20.56 8.71 9.30
C GLU A 8 19.08 8.30 9.11
N ARG A 9 18.72 7.08 9.50
CA ARG A 9 17.35 6.57 9.38
C ARG A 9 16.40 7.23 10.37
N GLY A 10 16.84 7.51 11.60
CA GLY A 10 16.06 8.25 12.59
C GLY A 10 15.69 9.65 12.10
N ASN A 11 16.62 10.32 11.41
CA ASN A 11 16.38 11.64 10.81
C ASN A 11 15.37 11.65 9.65
N ILE A 12 15.10 10.49 9.04
CA ILE A 12 14.16 10.34 7.93
C ILE A 12 12.81 9.81 8.43
N TYR A 13 12.83 8.71 9.16
CA TYR A 13 11.64 7.95 9.55
C TYR A 13 11.10 8.31 10.94
N GLY A 14 11.86 9.09 11.74
CA GLY A 14 11.49 9.47 13.09
C GLY A 14 11.73 8.36 14.13
N ASP A 15 11.11 8.52 15.30
CA ASP A 15 11.24 7.58 16.41
C ASP A 15 10.66 6.20 16.07
N PHE A 16 11.45 5.14 16.30
CA PHE A 16 11.06 3.78 15.97
C PHE A 16 9.85 3.28 16.79
N ASN A 17 9.76 3.62 18.08
CA ASN A 17 8.65 3.16 18.93
C ASN A 17 7.32 3.74 18.47
N ARG A 18 7.30 5.02 18.12
CA ARG A 18 6.12 5.69 17.55
C ARG A 18 5.75 5.10 16.20
N GLN A 19 6.71 4.87 15.31
CA GLN A 19 6.44 4.19 14.02
C GLN A 19 5.84 2.80 14.23
N ALA A 20 6.42 2.01 15.13
CA ALA A 20 5.95 0.67 15.45
C ALA A 20 4.51 0.71 15.97
N LYS A 21 4.20 1.63 16.90
CA LYS A 21 2.84 1.83 17.41
C LYS A 21 1.85 2.16 16.30
N ILE A 22 2.16 3.13 15.44
CA ILE A 22 1.28 3.52 14.32
C ILE A 22 1.06 2.34 13.37
N SER A 23 2.14 1.65 12.98
CA SER A 23 2.06 0.52 12.06
C SER A 23 1.19 -0.60 12.62
N GLN A 24 1.34 -0.96 13.89
CA GLN A 24 0.53 -1.99 14.54
C GLN A 24 -0.94 -1.57 14.66
N GLN A 25 -1.22 -0.31 15.01
CA GLN A 25 -2.59 0.20 15.06
C GLN A 25 -3.30 0.16 13.71
N LEU A 26 -2.60 0.55 12.63
CA LEU A 26 -3.15 0.49 11.27
C LEU A 26 -3.45 -0.96 10.85
N LYS A 27 -2.53 -1.89 11.10
CA LYS A 27 -2.73 -3.32 10.83
C LYS A 27 -3.95 -3.87 11.60
N GLN A 28 -4.07 -3.50 12.87
CA GLN A 28 -5.19 -3.93 13.71
C GLN A 28 -6.54 -3.44 13.15
N ILE A 29 -6.64 -2.16 12.75
CA ILE A 29 -7.87 -1.60 12.16
C ILE A 29 -8.30 -2.39 10.91
N VAL A 30 -7.35 -2.71 10.02
CA VAL A 30 -7.64 -3.46 8.80
C VAL A 30 -8.06 -4.90 9.10
N LEU A 31 -7.38 -5.56 10.04
CA LEU A 31 -7.69 -6.92 10.46
C LEU A 31 -9.08 -7.01 11.13
N GLU A 32 -9.45 -6.03 11.95
CA GLU A 32 -10.77 -5.95 12.58
C GLU A 32 -11.88 -5.71 11.54
N ALA A 33 -11.62 -4.87 10.54
CA ALA A 33 -12.57 -4.60 9.46
C ALA A 33 -12.77 -5.81 8.54
N ASN A 34 -11.71 -6.58 8.28
CA ASN A 34 -11.78 -7.79 7.47
C ASN A 34 -10.83 -8.89 7.98
N PRO A 35 -11.30 -9.78 8.88
CA PRO A 35 -10.49 -10.88 9.40
C PRO A 35 -10.03 -11.87 8.32
N ASN A 36 -10.74 -11.93 7.19
CA ASN A 36 -10.41 -12.84 6.09
C ASN A 36 -9.23 -12.35 5.24
N ILE A 37 -8.72 -11.14 5.47
CA ILE A 37 -7.60 -10.57 4.71
C ILE A 37 -6.32 -11.41 4.83
N THR A 38 -6.21 -12.20 5.89
CA THR A 38 -5.10 -13.13 6.16
C THR A 38 -5.21 -14.46 5.40
N LYS A 39 -6.33 -14.74 4.73
CA LYS A 39 -6.52 -15.99 3.98
C LYS A 39 -5.61 -16.12 2.76
N HIS A 40 -5.16 -15.00 2.22
CA HIS A 40 -4.25 -14.98 1.07
C HIS A 40 -2.90 -14.41 1.51
N PRO A 41 -1.85 -15.25 1.69
CA PRO A 41 -0.57 -14.79 2.23
C PRO A 41 0.05 -13.60 1.46
N PRO A 42 0.05 -13.56 0.12
CA PRO A 42 0.55 -12.40 -0.62
C PRO A 42 -0.23 -11.11 -0.38
N VAL A 43 -1.57 -11.21 -0.27
CA VAL A 43 -2.45 -10.06 0.02
C VAL A 43 -2.17 -9.54 1.43
N ALA A 44 -2.09 -10.45 2.41
CA ALA A 44 -1.83 -10.10 3.80
C ALA A 44 -0.48 -9.39 3.95
N GLU A 45 0.61 -9.99 3.46
CA GLU A 45 1.95 -9.41 3.54
C GLU A 45 2.03 -8.07 2.78
N GLY A 46 1.50 -8.02 1.56
CA GLY A 46 1.53 -6.79 0.76
C GLY A 46 0.78 -5.63 1.44
N ILE A 47 -0.40 -5.90 2.02
CA ILE A 47 -1.15 -4.89 2.77
C ILE A 47 -0.39 -4.47 4.04
N GLU A 48 0.16 -5.42 4.79
CA GLU A 48 0.96 -5.10 5.96
C GLU A 48 2.17 -4.20 5.64
N MET A 49 2.82 -4.44 4.50
CA MET A 49 3.93 -3.63 4.02
C MET A 49 3.47 -2.24 3.58
N ILE A 50 2.34 -2.11 2.88
CA ILE A 50 1.72 -0.82 2.54
C ILE A 50 1.43 -0.01 3.81
N LEU A 51 0.77 -0.62 4.80
CA LEU A 51 0.45 0.03 6.08
C LEU A 51 1.72 0.43 6.83
N HIS A 52 2.80 -0.34 6.72
CA HIS A 52 4.09 0.02 7.29
C HIS A 52 4.71 1.27 6.61
N LYS A 53 4.55 1.44 5.29
CA LYS A 53 4.99 2.66 4.59
C LYS A 53 4.13 3.87 4.95
N ILE A 54 2.82 3.70 5.08
CA ILE A 54 1.92 4.75 5.60
C ILE A 54 2.34 5.17 7.01
N ALA A 55 2.69 4.20 7.88
CA ALA A 55 3.18 4.51 9.22
C ALA A 55 4.50 5.31 9.20
N ARG A 56 5.41 5.04 8.26
CA ARG A 56 6.64 5.85 8.07
C ARG A 56 6.33 7.28 7.67
N ILE A 57 5.39 7.48 6.74
CA ILE A 57 4.95 8.81 6.29
C ILE A 57 4.34 9.58 7.47
N ALA A 58 3.48 8.94 8.26
CA ALA A 58 2.85 9.55 9.43
C ALA A 58 3.82 9.80 10.60
N ASN A 59 4.92 9.03 10.67
CA ASN A 59 5.89 9.15 11.75
C ASN A 59 6.99 10.17 11.48
N GLY A 60 7.51 10.21 10.25
CA GLY A 60 8.70 10.96 9.89
C GLY A 60 8.44 12.03 8.84
N LYS A 61 9.36 12.14 7.86
CA LYS A 61 9.26 13.11 6.76
C LYS A 61 8.24 12.66 5.72
N GLU A 62 7.19 13.45 5.54
CA GLU A 62 6.10 13.18 4.61
C GLU A 62 6.55 13.14 3.13
N LEU A 63 7.57 13.93 2.76
CA LEU A 63 8.05 14.07 1.37
C LEU A 63 9.11 13.04 0.95
N TYR A 64 9.23 11.92 1.65
CA TYR A 64 10.15 10.85 1.26
C TYR A 64 9.51 9.96 0.17
N ILE A 65 9.77 10.32 -1.10
CA ILE A 65 9.11 9.73 -2.29
C ILE A 65 9.21 8.21 -2.39
N GLU A 66 10.29 7.61 -1.85
CA GLU A 66 10.47 6.15 -1.84
C GLU A 66 9.35 5.42 -1.11
N ASN A 67 8.75 6.01 -0.06
CA ASN A 67 7.62 5.38 0.61
C ASN A 67 6.42 5.20 -0.34
N PHE A 68 6.17 6.16 -1.24
CA PHE A 68 5.07 6.07 -2.21
C PHE A 68 5.38 5.09 -3.35
N ARG A 69 6.63 5.05 -3.80
CA ARG A 69 7.09 4.05 -4.77
C ARG A 69 6.97 2.62 -4.23
N ASP A 70 7.36 2.41 -2.98
CA ASP A 70 7.18 1.14 -2.29
C ASP A 70 5.70 0.75 -2.23
N ILE A 71 4.80 1.69 -1.87
CA ILE A 71 3.35 1.43 -1.83
C ILE A 71 2.83 0.95 -3.19
N ALA A 72 3.21 1.63 -4.27
CA ALA A 72 2.82 1.23 -5.62
C ALA A 72 3.38 -0.16 -5.98
N GLY A 73 4.64 -0.44 -5.61
CA GLY A 73 5.27 -1.74 -5.85
C GLY A 73 4.56 -2.89 -5.13
N TYR A 74 4.25 -2.74 -3.83
CA TYR A 74 3.50 -3.76 -3.10
C TYR A 74 2.09 -3.95 -3.65
N ALA A 75 1.42 -2.87 -4.05
CA ALA A 75 0.11 -2.97 -4.69
C ALA A 75 0.17 -3.77 -6.01
N GLN A 76 1.20 -3.55 -6.83
CA GLN A 76 1.42 -4.32 -8.06
C GLN A 76 1.69 -5.79 -7.75
N LEU A 77 2.58 -6.10 -6.79
CA LEU A 77 2.87 -7.48 -6.41
C LEU A 77 1.62 -8.23 -5.90
N ILE A 78 0.72 -7.53 -5.21
CA ILE A 78 -0.56 -8.09 -4.79
C ILE A 78 -1.43 -8.39 -6.02
N ALA A 79 -1.57 -7.43 -6.94
CA ALA A 79 -2.36 -7.60 -8.15
C ALA A 79 -1.87 -8.80 -8.97
N ASP A 80 -0.57 -8.87 -9.27
CA ASP A 80 0.05 -9.96 -10.00
C ASP A 80 -0.17 -11.32 -9.30
N ALA A 81 -0.13 -11.34 -7.96
CA ALA A 81 -0.31 -12.57 -7.19
C ALA A 81 -1.76 -13.08 -7.17
N ILE A 82 -2.76 -12.21 -7.41
CA ILE A 82 -4.18 -12.59 -7.37
C ILE A 82 -4.85 -12.63 -8.75
N GLU A 83 -4.22 -12.08 -9.79
CA GLU A 83 -4.77 -11.99 -11.14
C GLU A 83 -5.26 -13.36 -11.68
N HIS A 84 -4.58 -14.44 -11.32
CA HIS A 84 -4.88 -15.80 -11.80
C HIS A 84 -5.82 -16.59 -10.88
N ILE A 85 -6.38 -15.96 -9.85
CA ILE A 85 -7.21 -16.64 -8.85
C ILE A 85 -8.67 -16.58 -9.24
N GLU A 86 -9.36 -17.73 -9.15
CA GLU A 86 -10.79 -17.81 -9.40
C GLU A 86 -11.56 -16.87 -8.45
N GLY A 87 -12.36 -15.97 -9.02
CA GLY A 87 -13.11 -14.96 -8.28
C GLY A 87 -12.39 -13.62 -8.12
N ALA A 88 -11.15 -13.47 -8.60
CA ALA A 88 -10.57 -12.15 -8.81
C ALA A 88 -11.41 -11.36 -9.84
N ILE A 89 -11.70 -10.11 -9.52
CA ILE A 89 -12.48 -9.21 -10.38
C ILE A 89 -11.58 -8.08 -10.85
N ASP A 90 -11.62 -7.80 -12.14
CA ASP A 90 -11.02 -6.60 -12.73
C ASP A 90 -12.13 -5.72 -13.34
N ALA A 91 -11.95 -4.40 -13.26
CA ALA A 91 -12.91 -3.45 -13.79
C ALA A 91 -12.67 -3.25 -15.29
N ASN A 92 -13.62 -3.65 -16.14
CA ASN A 92 -13.59 -3.29 -17.56
C ASN A 92 -13.85 -1.78 -17.71
N VAL A 93 -12.82 -1.01 -18.07
CA VAL A 93 -12.96 0.42 -18.39
C VAL A 93 -13.34 0.57 -19.85
N THR A 94 -14.53 1.12 -20.12
CA THR A 94 -14.95 1.52 -21.48
C THR A 94 -14.86 3.03 -21.62
N TYR A 95 -14.08 3.50 -22.60
CA TYR A 95 -13.98 4.91 -22.94
C TYR A 95 -15.13 5.29 -23.89
N LYS A 96 -15.92 6.30 -23.52
CA LYS A 96 -16.93 6.91 -24.41
C LYS A 96 -16.48 8.32 -24.74
N THR A 97 -16.18 8.58 -26.01
CA THR A 97 -15.89 9.94 -26.47
C THR A 97 -17.20 10.60 -26.91
N ARG A 98 -17.36 11.88 -26.54
CA ARG A 98 -18.51 12.68 -26.98
C ARG A 98 -18.18 13.28 -28.34
N GLY A 99 -18.62 12.62 -29.41
CA GLY A 99 -18.67 13.21 -30.74
C GLY A 99 -19.80 14.25 -30.81
N GLY A 100 -19.73 15.17 -31.78
CA GLY A 100 -20.70 16.26 -31.94
C GLY A 100 -22.18 15.82 -32.07
N GLU A 101 -22.44 14.53 -32.28
CA GLU A 101 -23.78 13.94 -32.42
C GLU A 101 -24.15 12.94 -31.31
N GLY A 102 -23.35 12.82 -30.23
CA GLY A 102 -23.68 11.99 -29.07
C GLY A 102 -22.54 11.11 -28.57
N TRP A 103 -22.88 10.18 -27.68
CA TRP A 103 -21.93 9.22 -27.10
C TRP A 103 -21.66 8.10 -28.09
N LEU A 104 -20.41 7.97 -28.54
CA LEU A 104 -19.94 6.82 -29.30
C LEU A 104 -19.14 5.92 -28.34
N SER A 105 -19.44 4.63 -28.32
CA SER A 105 -18.58 3.60 -27.71
C SER A 105 -17.63 3.07 -28.77
N GLU A 106 -16.35 2.95 -28.44
CA GLU A 106 -15.45 2.02 -29.14
C GLU A 106 -15.79 0.57 -28.78
#